data_AF-A0A350AQJ6-F1
#
_entry.id   AF-A0A350AQJ6-F1
#
_cell.length_a   1.000
_cell.length_b   1.000
_cell.length_c   1.000
_cell.angle_alpha   90.00
_cell.angle_beta   90.00
_cell.angle_gamma   90.00
#
_symmetry.space_group_name_H-M   'P 1'
#
loop_
_entity.id
_entity.type
_entity.pdbx_description
1 polymer ?
#
loop_
_entity_poly.entity_id
_entity_poly.type
_entity_poly.pdbx_seq_one_letter_code
_entity_poly.pdbx_strand_id
1 'polypeptide(L)'
;MRLFFTGLALGLTCGVASYFILNTQGPSSSVKTDVELFVDFLLEDTERFESVAFREVVEAVSERAVVAVKSETPADAALLAAVEASLDRVFDSLSVSEHPIHSVGRVNEISRYVEDALLAELNSLPGIQCSIP
;
A
#
# COMPACT_ATOMS: atom_id res chain seq x y z
N MET A 1 -29.94 41.81 -25.75
CA MET A 1 -31.09 41.35 -26.56
C MET A 1 -31.00 39.82 -26.62
N ARG A 2 -31.38 39.06 -25.58
CA ARG A 2 -32.72 38.58 -25.16
C ARG A 2 -33.57 37.94 -26.28
N LEU A 3 -33.92 36.67 -26.01
CA LEU A 3 -35.07 35.83 -26.44
C LEU A 3 -34.78 34.84 -27.59
N PHE A 4 -34.63 33.54 -27.31
CA PHE A 4 -35.66 32.49 -27.08
C PHE A 4 -36.53 32.19 -28.32
N PHE A 5 -36.53 30.94 -28.81
CA PHE A 5 -37.70 30.14 -29.23
C PHE A 5 -37.24 28.67 -29.48
N THR A 6 -37.56 27.73 -28.57
CA THR A 6 -38.44 26.52 -28.75
C THR A 6 -37.89 25.38 -29.63
N GLY A 7 -38.00 24.09 -29.34
CA GLY A 7 -38.69 23.27 -28.31
C GLY A 7 -38.14 21.83 -28.37
N LEU A 8 -38.07 21.08 -27.26
CA LEU A 8 -39.09 20.12 -26.79
C LEU A 8 -39.41 19.05 -27.87
N ALA A 9 -38.99 17.78 -27.76
CA ALA A 9 -39.51 16.75 -26.85
C ALA A 9 -38.52 15.54 -26.78
N LEU A 10 -38.15 15.04 -25.59
CA LEU A 10 -38.71 13.85 -24.90
C LEU A 10 -38.72 12.58 -25.78
N GLY A 11 -38.20 11.41 -25.43
CA GLY A 11 -37.63 10.78 -24.23
C GLY A 11 -37.15 9.37 -24.70
N LEU A 12 -36.30 8.61 -24.00
CA LEU A 12 -36.69 7.80 -22.84
C LEU A 12 -35.42 7.07 -22.29
N THR A 13 -35.06 7.41 -21.06
CA THR A 13 -34.57 6.55 -19.94
C THR A 13 -33.50 5.46 -20.15
N CYS A 14 -32.33 5.65 -19.53
CA CYS A 14 -31.67 4.78 -18.52
C CYS A 14 -30.24 5.34 -18.35
N GLY A 15 -29.84 5.99 -17.26
CA GLY A 15 -30.08 5.59 -15.88
C GLY A 15 -28.88 4.81 -15.33
N VAL A 16 -27.68 5.38 -15.33
CA VAL A 16 -26.79 5.32 -14.14
C VAL A 16 -25.93 6.58 -14.13
N ALA A 17 -26.10 7.35 -13.06
CA ALA A 17 -25.41 8.59 -12.82
C ALA A 17 -23.89 8.35 -12.73
N SER A 18 -23.12 9.05 -13.56
CA SER A 18 -21.75 9.37 -13.21
C SER A 18 -21.79 10.10 -11.87
N TYR A 19 -21.30 9.46 -10.81
CA TYR A 19 -20.99 10.13 -9.56
C TYR A 19 -19.81 11.08 -9.84
N PHE A 20 -20.11 12.25 -10.39
CA PHE A 20 -19.28 13.42 -10.17
C PHE A 20 -19.39 13.73 -8.68
N ILE A 21 -18.31 13.47 -7.93
CA ILE A 21 -18.17 14.01 -6.58
C ILE A 21 -18.04 15.53 -6.76
N LEU A 22 -19.18 16.22 -6.71
CA LEU A 22 -19.24 17.65 -6.46
C LEU A 22 -18.78 17.86 -5.02
N ASN A 23 -17.49 18.12 -4.84
CA ASN A 23 -16.96 18.64 -3.58
C ASN A 23 -17.51 20.06 -3.39
N THR A 24 -18.72 20.14 -2.85
CA THR A 24 -19.32 21.39 -2.40
C THR A 24 -18.79 21.68 -1.00
N GLN A 25 -17.55 22.18 -0.91
CA GLN A 25 -17.13 22.87 0.30
C GLN A 25 -17.82 24.23 0.34
N GLY A 26 -19.03 24.27 0.89
CA GLY A 26 -19.51 25.48 1.55
C GLY A 26 -18.59 25.77 2.75
N PRO A 27 -18.40 27.04 3.16
CA PRO A 27 -17.55 27.35 4.29
C PRO A 27 -18.25 26.86 5.57
N SER A 28 -18.01 25.62 5.97
CA SER A 28 -18.28 25.17 7.33
C SER A 28 -17.03 25.48 8.16
N SER A 29 -17.18 26.39 9.12
CA SER A 29 -16.22 26.51 10.22
C SER A 29 -16.34 25.25 11.10
N SER A 30 -15.80 24.14 10.60
CA SER A 30 -15.67 22.90 11.36
C SER A 30 -14.55 23.11 12.36
N VAL A 31 -14.91 23.30 13.63
CA VAL A 31 -13.93 23.22 14.72
C VAL A 31 -13.40 21.79 14.71
N LYS A 32 -12.12 21.63 14.33
CA LYS A 32 -11.46 20.32 14.36
C LYS A 32 -11.48 19.80 15.79
N THR A 33 -11.83 18.54 15.96
CA THR A 33 -11.79 17.86 17.25
C THR A 33 -10.34 17.78 17.74
N ASP A 34 -10.15 17.62 19.05
CA ASP A 34 -8.81 17.46 19.64
C ASP A 34 -8.04 16.28 19.02
N VAL A 35 -8.76 15.22 18.61
CA VAL A 35 -8.18 14.07 17.90
C VAL A 35 -7.70 14.46 16.51
N GLU A 36 -8.48 15.22 15.76
CA GLU A 36 -8.09 15.67 14.42
C GLU A 36 -6.89 16.63 14.47
N LEU A 37 -6.84 17.51 15.47
CA LEU A 37 -5.69 18.39 15.70
C LEU A 37 -4.43 17.60 16.09
N PHE A 38 -4.58 16.55 16.90
CA PHE A 38 -3.46 15.66 17.25
C PHE A 38 -2.98 14.84 16.04
N VAL A 39 -3.89 14.35 15.20
CA VAL A 39 -3.53 13.65 13.95
C VAL A 39 -2.82 14.58 12.99
N ASP A 40 -3.30 15.82 12.79
CA ASP A 40 -2.59 16.81 11.96
C ASP A 40 -1.19 17.08 12.50
N PHE A 41 -1.07 17.28 13.82
CA PHE A 41 0.22 17.46 14.48
C PHE A 41 1.18 16.29 14.21
N LEU A 42 0.71 15.05 14.29
CA LEU A 42 1.52 13.87 13.97
C LEU A 42 1.93 13.81 12.50
N LEU A 43 1.09 14.31 11.57
CA LEU A 43 1.35 14.30 10.14
C LEU A 43 2.24 15.46 9.67
N GLU A 44 2.18 16.60 10.37
CA GLU A 44 2.95 17.81 10.06
C GLU A 44 4.37 17.78 10.66
N ASP A 45 4.58 17.03 11.75
CA ASP A 45 5.88 16.91 12.44
C ASP A 45 6.79 15.86 11.76
N THR A 46 6.93 15.94 10.43
CA THR A 46 7.75 14.99 9.64
C THR A 46 9.23 15.04 10.00
N GLU A 47 9.72 16.22 10.41
CA GLU A 47 11.14 16.44 10.81
C GLU A 47 11.53 15.58 12.02
N ARG A 48 10.59 15.29 12.90
CA ARG A 48 10.86 14.52 14.12
C ARG A 48 11.15 13.05 13.84
N PHE A 49 10.62 12.52 12.74
CA PHE A 49 10.89 11.15 12.29
C PHE A 49 12.21 11.00 11.54
N GLU A 50 12.83 12.10 11.06
CA GLU A 50 14.13 12.02 10.38
C GLU A 50 15.25 11.52 11.30
N SER A 51 15.14 11.84 12.59
CA SER A 51 16.10 11.42 13.61
C SER A 51 15.92 9.96 14.08
N VAL A 52 14.78 9.34 13.75
CA VAL A 52 14.44 8.00 14.22
C VAL A 52 14.95 6.98 13.20
N ALA A 53 15.94 6.19 13.59
CA ALA A 53 16.44 5.13 12.73
C ALA A 53 15.35 4.05 12.55
N PHE A 54 15.03 3.68 11.31
CA PHE A 54 14.03 2.64 11.03
C PHE A 54 14.31 1.32 11.77
N ARG A 55 15.60 1.01 11.96
CA ARG A 55 16.05 -0.10 12.79
C ARG A 55 15.43 -0.07 14.20
N GLU A 56 15.49 1.07 14.87
CA GLU A 56 14.99 1.22 16.25
C GLU A 56 13.47 1.03 16.30
N VAL A 57 12.75 1.49 15.27
CA VAL A 57 11.30 1.26 15.14
C VAL A 57 10.99 -0.22 15.01
N VAL A 58 11.69 -0.93 14.12
CA VAL A 58 11.48 -2.37 13.92
C VAL A 58 11.80 -3.15 15.19
N GLU A 59 12.93 -2.85 15.84
CA GLU A 59 13.32 -3.50 17.10
C GLU A 59 12.28 -3.24 18.21
N ALA A 60 11.77 -2.01 18.32
CA ALA A 60 10.77 -1.63 19.31
C ALA A 60 9.39 -2.29 19.10
N VAL A 61 8.96 -2.44 17.84
CA VAL A 61 7.64 -3.00 17.51
C VAL A 61 7.63 -4.53 17.49
N SER A 62 8.74 -5.15 17.08
CA SER A 62 8.84 -6.61 16.97
C SER A 62 9.39 -7.31 18.20
N GLU A 63 10.00 -6.56 19.13
CA GLU A 63 10.79 -7.11 20.25
C GLU A 63 11.95 -8.02 19.78
N ARG A 64 12.39 -7.90 18.53
CA ARG A 64 13.48 -8.68 17.94
C ARG A 64 14.65 -7.76 17.57
N ALA A 65 15.87 -8.27 17.74
CA ALA A 65 17.06 -7.57 17.28
C ALA A 65 17.14 -7.57 15.75
N VAL A 66 17.43 -6.40 15.17
CA VAL A 66 17.69 -6.27 13.73
C VAL A 66 19.18 -6.47 13.50
N VAL A 67 19.54 -7.50 12.72
CA VAL A 67 20.92 -7.85 12.43
C VAL A 67 21.34 -7.24 11.10
N ALA A 68 22.53 -6.62 11.07
CA ALA A 68 23.09 -6.08 9.84
C ALA A 68 23.54 -7.20 8.90
N VAL A 69 23.04 -7.18 7.66
CA VAL A 69 23.44 -8.12 6.61
C VAL A 69 24.79 -7.70 6.03
N LYS A 70 25.73 -8.64 5.96
CA LYS A 70 27.09 -8.45 5.48
C LYS A 70 27.37 -9.39 4.32
N SER A 71 27.41 -8.88 3.09
CA SER A 71 27.61 -9.69 1.88
C SER A 71 28.90 -10.52 1.86
N GLU A 72 29.92 -10.11 2.62
CA GLU A 72 31.17 -10.85 2.78
C GLU A 72 31.04 -12.08 3.70
N THR A 73 29.96 -12.17 4.48
CA THR A 73 29.66 -13.32 5.33
C THR A 73 28.96 -14.38 4.48
N PRO A 74 29.48 -15.63 4.38
CA PRO A 74 28.91 -16.64 3.49
C PRO A 74 27.44 -16.97 3.74
N ALA A 75 27.01 -16.95 5.02
CA ALA A 75 25.61 -17.20 5.39
C ALA A 75 24.69 -16.07 4.89
N ASP A 76 25.09 -14.82 5.11
CA ASP A 76 24.34 -13.64 4.68
C ASP A 76 24.27 -13.54 3.15
N ALA A 77 25.36 -13.85 2.45
CA ALA A 77 25.39 -13.94 0.99
C ALA A 77 24.43 -15.01 0.47
N ALA A 78 24.40 -16.18 1.10
CA ALA A 78 23.47 -17.25 0.74
C ALA A 78 22.01 -16.86 1.02
N LEU A 79 21.74 -16.17 2.14
CA LEU A 79 20.41 -15.63 2.45
C LEU A 79 19.96 -14.61 1.40
N LEU A 80 20.83 -13.66 1.03
CA LEU A 80 20.54 -12.66 0.01
C LEU A 80 20.23 -13.31 -1.35
N ALA A 81 21.05 -14.26 -1.77
CA ALA A 81 20.84 -14.99 -3.03
C ALA A 81 19.52 -15.78 -3.02
N ALA A 82 19.14 -16.36 -1.88
CA ALA A 82 17.87 -17.04 -1.74
C ALA A 82 16.69 -16.06 -1.84
N VAL A 83 16.77 -14.90 -1.19
CA VAL A 83 15.74 -13.86 -1.25
C VAL A 83 15.58 -13.33 -2.68
N GLU A 84 16.68 -13.03 -3.37
CA GLU A 84 16.67 -12.59 -4.77
C GLU A 84 15.99 -13.63 -5.66
N ALA A 85 16.44 -14.89 -5.61
CA ALA A 85 15.88 -15.95 -6.44
C ALA A 85 14.40 -16.23 -6.12
N SER A 86 13.98 -16.08 -4.86
CA SER A 86 12.58 -16.18 -4.45
C SER A 86 11.74 -15.03 -4.99
N LEU A 87 12.24 -13.80 -4.98
CA LEU A 87 11.56 -12.64 -5.56
C LEU A 87 11.34 -12.81 -7.06
N ASP A 88 12.35 -13.27 -7.80
CA ASP A 88 12.23 -13.54 -9.23
C ASP A 88 11.10 -14.54 -9.51
N ARG A 89 11.07 -15.67 -8.79
CA ARG A 89 10.02 -16.69 -8.95
C ARG A 89 8.63 -16.17 -8.59
N VAL A 90 8.54 -15.37 -7.53
CA VAL A 90 7.27 -14.75 -7.13
C VAL A 90 6.79 -13.79 -8.20
N PHE A 91 7.65 -12.90 -8.71
CA PHE A 91 7.24 -11.95 -9.74
C PHE A 91 6.88 -12.64 -11.06
N ASP A 92 7.63 -13.66 -11.47
CA ASP A 92 7.27 -14.49 -12.62
C ASP A 92 5.87 -15.10 -12.44
N SER A 93 5.58 -15.68 -11.27
CA SER A 93 4.27 -16.26 -10.97
C SER A 93 3.15 -15.23 -10.93
N LEU A 94 3.39 -14.06 -10.36
CA LEU A 94 2.39 -12.99 -10.22
C LEU A 94 2.16 -12.24 -11.54
N SER A 95 3.07 -12.35 -12.51
CA SER A 95 2.94 -11.73 -13.84
C SER A 95 2.04 -12.50 -14.81
N VAL A 96 1.65 -13.73 -14.46
CA VAL A 96 0.72 -14.54 -15.26
C VAL A 96 -0.63 -13.83 -15.33
N SER A 97 -1.14 -13.57 -16.53
CA SER A 97 -2.32 -12.72 -16.75
C SER A 97 -3.60 -13.19 -16.05
N GLU A 98 -3.71 -14.49 -15.80
CA GLU A 98 -4.80 -15.16 -15.11
C GLU A 98 -4.70 -15.04 -13.59
N HIS A 99 -3.58 -14.52 -13.07
CA HIS A 99 -3.36 -14.40 -11.65
C HIS A 99 -4.36 -13.37 -11.05
N PRO A 100 -5.02 -13.70 -9.91
CA PRO A 100 -6.03 -12.84 -9.30
C PRO A 100 -5.56 -11.41 -9.02
N ILE A 101 -4.25 -11.21 -8.80
CA ILE A 101 -3.64 -9.90 -8.53
C ILE A 101 -4.01 -8.83 -9.58
N HIS A 102 -4.24 -9.22 -10.85
CA HIS A 102 -4.58 -8.29 -11.93
C HIS A 102 -6.04 -7.81 -11.91
N SER A 103 -6.89 -8.46 -11.12
CA SER A 103 -8.31 -8.10 -10.96
C SER A 103 -8.57 -7.24 -9.72
N VAL A 104 -7.55 -7.02 -8.90
CA VAL A 104 -7.65 -6.34 -7.61
C VAL A 104 -7.51 -4.83 -7.81
N GLY A 105 -8.50 -4.06 -7.38
CA GLY A 105 -8.49 -2.59 -7.51
C GLY A 105 -7.80 -1.84 -6.37
N ARG A 106 -7.48 -2.51 -5.26
CA ARG A 106 -6.93 -1.88 -4.05
C ARG A 106 -5.47 -2.27 -3.83
N VAL A 107 -4.60 -1.27 -3.69
CA VAL A 107 -3.14 -1.47 -3.51
C VAL A 107 -2.82 -2.36 -2.30
N ASN A 108 -3.50 -2.19 -1.16
CA ASN A 108 -3.27 -3.00 0.04
C ASN A 108 -3.64 -4.48 -0.15
N GLU A 109 -4.51 -4.80 -1.10
CA GLU A 109 -4.85 -6.18 -1.42
C GLU A 109 -3.80 -6.77 -2.36
N ILE A 110 -3.22 -5.97 -3.27
CA ILE A 110 -2.10 -6.34 -4.14
C ILE A 110 -0.85 -6.67 -3.30
N SER A 111 -0.49 -5.84 -2.30
CA SER A 111 0.69 -6.09 -1.47
C SER A 111 0.60 -7.43 -0.73
N ARG A 112 -0.60 -7.81 -0.27
CA ARG A 112 -0.81 -9.10 0.40
C ARG A 112 -0.53 -10.30 -0.49
N TYR A 113 -0.87 -10.26 -1.78
CA TYR A 113 -0.51 -11.34 -2.71
C TYR A 113 1.00 -11.52 -2.84
N VAL A 114 1.75 -10.41 -2.85
CA VAL A 114 3.22 -10.44 -2.92
C VAL A 114 3.81 -10.99 -1.63
N GLU A 115 3.37 -10.48 -0.48
CA GLU A 115 3.84 -10.90 0.84
C GLU A 115 3.56 -12.38 1.11
N ASP A 116 2.32 -12.84 0.86
CA ASP A 116 1.93 -14.24 1.07
C ASP A 116 2.73 -15.19 0.16
N ALA A 117 2.91 -14.83 -1.12
CA ALA A 117 3.68 -15.64 -2.07
C ALA A 117 5.17 -15.70 -1.69
N LEU A 118 5.77 -14.57 -1.31
CA LEU A 118 7.16 -14.51 -0.90
C LEU A 118 7.41 -15.28 0.40
N LEU A 119 6.50 -15.17 1.37
CA LEU A 119 6.60 -15.91 2.63
C LEU A 119 6.51 -17.42 2.38
N ALA A 120 5.60 -17.87 1.52
CA ALA A 120 5.47 -19.28 1.15
C ALA A 120 6.74 -19.79 0.43
N GLU A 121 7.25 -19.01 -0.52
CA GLU A 121 8.43 -19.35 -1.31
C GLU A 121 9.67 -19.48 -0.41
N LEU A 122 9.95 -18.49 0.44
CA LEU A 122 11.12 -18.50 1.34
C LEU A 122 11.06 -19.66 2.35
N ASN A 123 9.90 -19.97 2.90
CA ASN A 123 9.73 -21.08 3.86
C ASN A 123 9.75 -22.46 3.21
N SER A 124 9.66 -22.54 1.87
CA SER A 124 9.85 -23.80 1.15
C SER A 124 11.33 -24.19 1.03
N LEU A 125 12.25 -23.23 1.21
CA LEU A 125 13.69 -23.43 1.04
C LEU A 125 14.31 -24.09 2.28
N PRO A 126 15.08 -25.18 2.12
CA PRO A 126 15.76 -25.83 3.24
C PRO A 126 16.74 -24.88 3.94
N GLY A 127 16.68 -24.83 5.26
CA GLY A 127 17.59 -24.00 6.07
C GLY A 127 17.23 -22.53 6.13
N ILE A 128 16.10 -22.12 5.54
CA ILE A 128 15.56 -20.76 5.63
C ILE A 128 14.22 -20.82 6.35
N GLN A 129 14.01 -19.86 7.25
CA GLN A 129 12.73 -19.64 7.91
C GLN A 129 12.44 -18.14 7.87
N CYS A 130 11.25 -17.79 7.40
CA CYS A 130 10.75 -16.43 7.37
C CYS A 130 9.41 -16.37 8.09
N SER A 131 9.21 -15.39 8.95
CA SER A 131 7.95 -15.16 9.64
C SER A 131 7.71 -13.67 9.78
N ILE A 132 6.44 -13.29 9.85
CA ILE A 132 6.07 -11.94 10.28
C ILE A 132 6.53 -11.78 11.74
N PRO A 133 7.26 -10.71 12.08
CA PRO A 133 7.88 -10.54 13.40
C PRO A 133 6.91 -10.68 14.58
#